data_AF-A0A081AW17-F1
#
_entry.id   AF-A0A081AW17-F1
#
_cell.length_a   1.000
_cell.length_b   1.000
_cell.length_c   1.000
_cell.angle_alpha   90.00
_cell.angle_beta   90.00
_cell.angle_gamma   90.00
#
_symmetry.space_group_name_H-M   'P 1'
#
loop_
_entity.id
_entity.type
_entity.pdbx_description
1 polymer ?
#
loop_
_entity_poly.entity_id
_entity_poly.type
_entity_poly.pdbx_seq_one_letter_code
_entity_poly.pdbx_strand_id
1 'polypeptide(L)'
;MEGNTSKAPKGECATCGKLVSKSNMAMHRKVCGKKKAPKTRKVINRESYKRHKDKILNKRFEQRVFNRFRRLEVAREQLVTMSNKPLDVEPIPVKKWKPAPSTSLLHGISKDPNLFAFCLNTLRERCRKLYKIGPAYVEWPKFYKAIMFTLHPEKISSAACDFGSSTQEIYDFKLETVTAFNQLKVQLEADTDDLTEEVADGLSDAAYEREMNRIRRAKRDKAEGEATFSHLQDQLRMYRKRVEKHLASVSLHAANFQAKQEKAQALRDEELAKLKKVIEEFESKGPCATYDEFKESENQRRSNVQPVQE
;
A
#
# COMPACT_ATOMS: atom_id res chain seq x y z
N MET A 1 9.88 51.73 -102.94
CA MET A 1 9.89 50.57 -102.04
C MET A 1 8.57 50.53 -101.30
N GLU A 2 7.75 49.53 -101.63
CA GLU A 2 6.51 49.21 -100.94
C GLU A 2 6.82 48.75 -99.51
N GLY A 3 6.46 49.55 -98.52
CA GLY A 3 6.35 49.11 -97.13
C GLY A 3 4.94 48.59 -96.87
N ASN A 4 4.56 47.49 -97.53
CA ASN A 4 3.26 46.87 -97.39
C ASN A 4 3.15 46.27 -95.98
N THR A 5 2.71 47.08 -95.01
CA THR A 5 2.39 46.58 -93.67
C THR A 5 1.16 45.69 -93.79
N SER A 6 1.40 44.39 -93.90
CA SER A 6 0.40 43.33 -93.86
C SER A 6 -0.31 43.36 -92.51
N LYS A 7 -1.25 44.30 -92.34
CA LYS A 7 -2.12 44.33 -91.16
C LYS A 7 -3.04 43.14 -91.28
N ALA A 8 -2.82 42.14 -90.42
CA ALA A 8 -3.65 40.95 -90.31
C ALA A 8 -5.14 41.35 -90.40
N PRO A 9 -5.96 40.67 -91.22
CA PRO A 9 -7.30 41.12 -91.51
C PRO A 9 -8.08 41.25 -90.19
N LYS A 10 -8.58 42.46 -89.91
CA LYS A 10 -9.39 42.74 -88.72
C LYS A 10 -10.86 42.64 -89.11
N GLY A 11 -11.66 42.02 -88.25
CA GLY A 11 -13.11 42.04 -88.32
C GLY A 11 -13.66 42.87 -87.17
N GLU A 12 -14.82 43.48 -87.36
CA GLU A 12 -15.52 44.17 -86.29
C GLU A 12 -16.39 43.18 -85.51
N CYS A 13 -16.33 43.23 -84.17
CA CYS A 13 -17.17 42.38 -83.35
C CYS A 13 -18.59 42.95 -83.29
N ALA A 14 -19.56 42.23 -83.86
CA ALA A 14 -20.98 42.62 -83.87
C ALA A 14 -21.58 42.88 -82.47
N THR A 15 -20.95 42.39 -81.40
CA THR A 15 -21.44 42.54 -80.02
C THR A 15 -20.88 43.76 -79.28
N CYS A 16 -19.68 44.23 -79.61
CA CYS A 16 -19.06 45.36 -78.91
C CYS A 16 -18.38 46.41 -79.83
N GLY A 17 -18.55 46.31 -81.15
CA GLY A 17 -18.04 47.26 -82.15
C GLY A 17 -16.51 47.34 -82.25
N LYS A 18 -15.77 46.49 -81.53
CA LYS A 18 -14.29 46.54 -81.54
C LYS A 18 -13.72 45.80 -82.75
N LEU A 19 -12.76 46.44 -83.42
CA LEU A 19 -11.95 45.85 -84.49
C LEU A 19 -10.88 44.92 -83.90
N VAL A 20 -11.02 43.62 -84.11
CA VAL A 20 -10.11 42.57 -83.62
C VAL A 20 -9.59 41.75 -84.80
N SER A 21 -8.34 41.28 -84.74
CA SER A 21 -7.81 40.40 -85.78
C SER A 21 -8.70 39.17 -85.97
N LYS A 22 -8.92 38.74 -87.21
CA LYS A 22 -9.80 37.60 -87.54
C LYS A 22 -9.37 36.32 -86.80
N SER A 23 -8.06 36.08 -86.66
CA SER A 23 -7.52 34.95 -85.89
C SER A 23 -7.88 34.98 -84.40
N ASN A 24 -7.98 36.17 -83.80
CA ASN A 24 -8.35 36.32 -82.39
C ASN A 24 -9.85 36.58 -82.17
N MET A 25 -10.65 36.68 -83.24
CA MET A 25 -12.08 36.94 -83.16
C MET A 25 -12.83 35.87 -82.36
N ALA A 26 -12.41 34.60 -82.46
CA ALA A 26 -13.00 33.50 -81.68
C ALA A 26 -12.71 33.64 -80.17
N MET A 27 -11.48 33.99 -79.78
CA MET A 27 -11.11 34.27 -78.39
C MET A 27 -11.83 35.51 -77.87
N HIS A 28 -11.88 36.57 -78.67
CA HIS A 28 -12.59 37.79 -78.33
C HIS A 28 -14.09 37.54 -78.12
N ARG A 29 -14.77 36.78 -78.97
CA ARG A 29 -16.19 36.39 -78.81
C ARG A 29 -16.45 35.60 -77.52
N LYS A 30 -15.47 34.85 -76.99
CA LYS A 30 -15.61 34.15 -75.69
C LYS A 30 -15.67 35.11 -74.50
N VAL A 31 -15.27 36.38 -74.66
CA VAL A 31 -15.19 37.36 -73.57
C VAL A 31 -16.04 38.62 -73.84
N CYS A 32 -16.10 39.09 -75.09
CA CYS A 32 -17.00 40.15 -75.54
C CYS A 32 -18.45 39.65 -75.43
N GLY A 33 -19.29 40.41 -74.72
CA GLY A 33 -20.67 40.04 -74.41
C GLY A 33 -20.88 39.34 -73.06
N LYS A 34 -19.82 38.90 -72.36
CA LYS A 34 -19.95 38.48 -70.95
C LYS A 34 -20.18 39.70 -70.07
N LYS A 35 -21.45 39.99 -69.74
CA LYS A 35 -21.90 41.11 -68.88
C LYS A 35 -21.37 41.10 -67.43
N LYS A 36 -20.54 40.13 -67.03
CA LYS A 36 -20.04 40.02 -65.64
C LYS A 36 -18.51 39.99 -65.63
N ALA A 37 -17.91 40.97 -64.96
CA ALA A 37 -16.48 40.99 -64.67
C ALA A 37 -16.04 39.69 -63.99
N PRO A 38 -14.81 39.18 -64.26
CA PRO A 38 -14.28 38.02 -63.54
C PRO A 38 -14.36 38.26 -62.04
N LYS A 39 -15.07 37.39 -61.32
CA LYS A 39 -15.20 37.53 -59.85
C LYS A 39 -13.81 37.39 -59.23
N THR A 40 -13.48 38.29 -58.31
CA THR A 40 -12.24 38.16 -57.55
C THR A 40 -12.31 36.90 -56.68
N ARG A 41 -11.15 36.31 -56.35
CA ARG A 41 -11.06 35.10 -55.51
C ARG A 41 -11.80 35.27 -54.17
N LYS A 42 -11.82 36.49 -53.60
CA LYS A 42 -12.62 36.84 -52.41
C LYS A 42 -14.12 36.67 -52.64
N VAL A 43 -14.65 37.15 -53.76
CA VAL A 43 -16.09 37.04 -54.07
C VAL A 43 -16.47 35.58 -54.31
N ILE A 44 -15.63 34.82 -55.03
CA ILE A 44 -15.84 33.39 -55.25
C ILE A 44 -15.85 32.62 -53.92
N ASN A 45 -14.90 32.89 -53.03
CA ASN A 45 -14.85 32.25 -51.70
C ASN A 45 -16.05 32.64 -50.84
N ARG A 46 -16.48 33.91 -50.85
CA ARG A 46 -17.65 34.38 -50.08
C ARG A 46 -18.94 33.73 -50.56
N GLU A 47 -19.14 33.61 -51.87
CA GLU A 47 -20.29 32.92 -52.46
C GLU A 47 -20.24 31.41 -52.24
N SER A 48 -19.04 30.81 -52.30
CA SER A 48 -18.85 29.40 -51.99
C SER A 48 -19.16 29.11 -50.52
N TYR A 49 -18.68 29.95 -49.60
CA TYR A 49 -18.99 29.84 -48.18
C TYR A 49 -20.49 30.03 -47.93
N LYS A 50 -21.15 31.03 -48.53
CA LYS A 50 -22.61 31.19 -48.39
C LYS A 50 -23.37 29.95 -48.86
N ARG A 51 -22.96 29.33 -49.96
CA ARG A 51 -23.59 28.10 -50.49
C ARG A 51 -23.36 26.86 -49.62
N HIS A 52 -22.23 26.78 -48.92
CA HIS A 52 -21.85 25.59 -48.14
C HIS A 52 -21.80 25.84 -46.63
N LYS A 53 -22.28 27.00 -46.14
CA LYS A 53 -22.18 27.43 -44.75
C LYS A 53 -22.72 26.36 -43.82
N ASP A 54 -23.93 25.88 -44.09
CA ASP A 54 -24.60 24.91 -43.21
C ASP A 54 -23.89 23.57 -43.21
N LYS A 55 -23.39 23.11 -44.36
CA LYS A 55 -22.59 21.87 -44.45
C LYS A 55 -21.28 21.97 -43.66
N ILE A 56 -20.60 23.12 -43.71
CA ILE A 56 -19.38 23.37 -42.95
C ILE A 56 -19.68 23.42 -41.45
N LEU A 57 -20.72 24.15 -41.05
CA LEU A 57 -21.13 24.27 -39.65
C LEU A 57 -21.59 22.93 -39.07
N ASN A 58 -22.33 22.13 -39.84
CA ASN A 58 -22.79 20.82 -39.41
C ASN A 58 -21.62 19.86 -39.21
N LYS A 59 -20.67 19.81 -40.15
CA LYS A 59 -19.47 18.97 -40.00
C LYS A 59 -18.65 19.34 -38.76
N ARG A 60 -18.49 20.65 -38.49
CA ARG A 60 -17.82 21.13 -37.26
C ARG A 60 -18.60 20.77 -36.00
N PHE A 61 -19.93 20.81 -36.05
CA PHE A 61 -20.77 20.41 -34.94
C PHE A 61 -20.64 18.91 -34.65
N GLU A 62 -20.78 18.04 -35.65
CA GLU A 62 -20.61 16.59 -35.50
C GLU A 62 -19.24 16.24 -34.89
N GLN A 63 -18.18 16.91 -35.35
CA GLN A 63 -16.85 16.71 -34.80
C GLN A 63 -16.72 17.17 -33.34
N ARG A 64 -17.38 18.26 -32.95
CA ARG A 64 -17.43 18.68 -31.54
C ARG A 64 -18.21 17.68 -30.68
N VAL A 65 -19.35 17.18 -31.16
CA VAL A 65 -20.17 16.18 -30.46
C VAL A 65 -19.37 14.89 -30.26
N PHE A 66 -18.72 14.39 -31.31
CA PHE A 66 -17.85 13.21 -31.24
C PHE A 66 -16.71 13.40 -30.22
N ASN A 67 -16.00 14.52 -30.28
CA ASN A 67 -14.92 14.80 -29.33
C ASN A 67 -15.43 14.90 -27.88
N ARG A 68 -16.65 15.40 -27.66
CA ARG A 68 -17.26 15.46 -26.33
C ARG A 68 -17.64 14.07 -25.82
N PHE A 69 -18.25 13.23 -26.66
CA PHE A 69 -18.58 11.85 -26.30
C PHE A 69 -17.33 11.04 -25.97
N ARG A 70 -16.27 11.18 -26.76
CA ARG A 70 -14.98 10.52 -26.48
C ARG A 70 -14.40 10.89 -25.11
N ARG A 71 -14.57 12.14 -24.66
CA ARG A 71 -14.14 12.57 -23.31
C ARG A 71 -14.96 11.90 -22.21
N LEU A 72 -16.26 11.70 -22.44
CA LEU A 72 -17.13 10.96 -21.52
C LEU A 72 -16.71 9.49 -21.43
N GLU A 73 -16.45 8.83 -22.56
CA GLU A 73 -15.97 7.44 -22.58
C GLU A 73 -14.65 7.30 -21.82
N VAL A 74 -13.68 8.18 -22.10
CA VAL A 74 -12.39 8.20 -21.39
C VAL A 74 -12.60 8.38 -19.88
N ALA A 75 -13.51 9.25 -19.45
CA ALA A 75 -13.81 9.43 -18.03
C ALA A 75 -14.43 8.16 -17.41
N ARG A 76 -15.33 7.47 -18.11
CA ARG A 76 -15.92 6.19 -17.67
C ARG A 76 -14.86 5.09 -17.57
N GLU A 77 -14.00 4.95 -18.58
CA GLU A 77 -12.88 4.00 -18.55
C GLU A 77 -11.92 4.27 -17.40
N GLN A 78 -11.56 5.54 -17.18
CA GLN A 78 -10.72 5.96 -16.05
C GLN A 78 -11.38 5.62 -14.70
N LEU A 79 -12.69 5.86 -14.57
CA LEU A 79 -13.44 5.55 -13.34
C LEU A 79 -13.37 4.05 -13.02
N VAL A 80 -13.63 3.19 -14.01
CA VAL A 80 -13.56 1.72 -13.85
C VAL A 80 -12.13 1.29 -13.52
N THR A 81 -11.16 1.80 -14.26
CA THR A 81 -9.73 1.45 -14.06
C THR A 81 -9.26 1.84 -12.67
N MET A 82 -9.59 3.04 -12.20
CA MET A 82 -9.19 3.51 -10.87
C MET A 82 -9.92 2.79 -9.74
N SER A 83 -11.19 2.43 -9.93
CA SER A 83 -11.96 1.67 -8.93
C SER A 83 -11.40 0.26 -8.73
N ASN A 84 -10.88 -0.37 -9.79
CA ASN A 84 -10.38 -1.74 -9.74
C ASN A 84 -8.90 -1.85 -9.38
N LYS A 85 -8.15 -0.74 -9.43
CA LYS A 85 -6.70 -0.76 -9.16
C LYS A 85 -6.45 -0.93 -7.65
N PRO A 86 -5.63 -1.90 -7.20
CA PRO A 86 -5.25 -2.01 -5.80
C PRO A 86 -4.49 -0.76 -5.34
N LEU A 87 -4.58 -0.44 -4.03
CA LEU A 87 -3.78 0.64 -3.45
C LEU A 87 -2.32 0.20 -3.46
N ASP A 88 -1.47 0.96 -4.14
CA ASP A 88 -0.03 0.71 -4.19
C ASP A 88 0.64 1.35 -2.98
N VAL A 89 0.61 0.65 -1.85
CA VAL A 89 1.28 1.08 -0.61
C VAL A 89 2.30 0.03 -0.22
N GLU A 90 3.58 0.38 -0.39
CA GLU A 90 4.67 -0.51 -0.02
C GLU A 90 4.66 -0.81 1.49
N PRO A 91 4.85 -2.10 1.87
CA PRO A 91 5.01 -2.48 3.27
C PRO A 91 6.22 -1.78 3.88
N ILE A 92 6.07 -1.25 5.10
CA ILE A 92 7.19 -0.67 5.84
C ILE A 92 8.00 -1.83 6.44
N PRO A 93 9.31 -1.95 6.15
CA PRO A 93 10.12 -3.05 6.67
C PRO A 93 10.26 -2.92 8.20
N VAL A 94 9.78 -3.93 8.92
CA VAL A 94 9.91 -4.00 10.38
C VAL A 94 11.20 -4.72 10.74
N LYS A 95 11.92 -4.20 11.74
CA LYS A 95 13.11 -4.87 12.27
C LYS A 95 12.72 -6.24 12.84
N LYS A 96 13.30 -7.31 12.30
CA LYS A 96 13.05 -8.68 12.75
C LYS A 96 13.35 -8.86 14.24
N TRP A 97 12.43 -9.51 14.95
CA TRP A 97 12.68 -10.00 16.30
C TRP A 97 13.83 -11.01 16.29
N LYS A 98 14.64 -10.98 17.34
CA LYS A 98 15.61 -12.03 17.62
C LYS A 98 15.18 -12.68 18.94
N PRO A 99 15.26 -14.00 19.10
CA PRO A 99 15.04 -14.64 20.40
C PRO A 99 16.20 -14.38 21.37
N ALA A 100 16.06 -14.89 22.59
CA ALA A 100 17.17 -15.07 23.50
C ALA A 100 18.14 -16.15 22.97
N PRO A 101 19.43 -16.15 23.37
CA PRO A 101 20.35 -17.24 23.07
C PRO A 101 19.79 -18.59 23.50
N SER A 102 20.15 -19.66 22.80
CA SER A 102 19.77 -21.04 23.16
C SER A 102 20.26 -21.46 24.54
N THR A 103 21.29 -20.78 25.08
CA THR A 103 21.81 -20.97 26.44
C THR A 103 20.95 -20.32 27.52
N SER A 104 19.97 -19.49 27.18
CA SER A 104 19.07 -18.85 28.15
C SER A 104 17.93 -19.78 28.53
N LEU A 105 17.56 -19.79 29.82
CA LEU A 105 16.36 -20.47 30.34
C LEU A 105 15.05 -19.94 29.72
N LEU A 106 15.10 -18.78 29.07
CA LEU A 106 13.96 -18.14 28.42
C LEU A 106 13.92 -18.39 26.91
N HIS A 107 14.86 -19.17 26.35
CA HIS A 107 15.01 -19.34 24.90
C HIS A 107 13.70 -19.76 24.23
N GLY A 108 13.09 -20.86 24.68
CA GLY A 108 11.85 -21.40 24.13
C GLY A 108 10.75 -20.36 24.03
N ILE A 109 10.36 -19.77 25.16
CA ILE A 109 9.30 -18.74 25.18
C ILE A 109 9.67 -17.45 24.46
N SER A 110 10.96 -17.15 24.27
CA SER A 110 11.42 -15.94 23.59
C SER A 110 11.39 -16.02 22.07
N LYS A 111 11.11 -17.21 21.48
CA LYS A 111 11.01 -17.37 20.02
C LYS A 111 9.85 -16.55 19.44
N ASP A 112 8.76 -16.40 20.21
CA ASP A 112 7.65 -15.51 19.90
C ASP A 112 7.65 -14.27 20.83
N PRO A 113 7.73 -13.04 20.30
CA PRO A 113 7.76 -11.83 21.12
C PRO A 113 6.44 -11.55 21.87
N ASN A 114 5.29 -11.93 21.32
CA ASN A 114 3.98 -11.74 21.95
C ASN A 114 3.78 -12.74 23.10
N LEU A 115 4.05 -14.02 22.84
CA LEU A 115 4.04 -15.05 23.89
C LEU A 115 4.98 -14.68 25.03
N PHE A 116 6.18 -14.21 24.68
CA PHE A 116 7.15 -13.81 25.68
C PHE A 116 6.68 -12.62 26.52
N ALA A 117 6.14 -11.58 25.89
CA ALA A 117 5.58 -10.43 26.59
C ALA A 117 4.42 -10.82 27.51
N PHE A 118 3.55 -11.73 27.05
CA PHE A 118 2.47 -12.30 27.84
C PHE A 118 3.00 -13.00 29.09
N CYS A 119 3.91 -13.96 28.94
CA CYS A 119 4.51 -14.69 30.05
C CYS A 119 5.18 -13.76 31.08
N LEU A 120 5.94 -12.75 30.62
CA LEU A 120 6.59 -11.76 31.49
C LEU A 120 5.58 -10.92 32.27
N ASN A 121 4.48 -10.50 31.65
CA ASN A 121 3.42 -9.74 32.31
C ASN A 121 2.69 -10.59 33.35
N THR A 122 2.34 -11.84 33.02
CA THR A 122 1.71 -12.77 33.96
C THR A 122 2.62 -13.04 35.15
N LEU A 123 3.92 -13.25 34.92
CA LEU A 123 4.91 -13.46 35.99
C LEU A 123 4.99 -12.22 36.90
N ARG A 124 5.09 -11.03 36.31
CA ARG A 124 5.12 -9.77 37.05
C ARG A 124 3.87 -9.57 37.90
N GLU A 125 2.69 -9.78 37.32
CA GLU A 125 1.42 -9.62 38.03
C GLU A 125 1.31 -10.61 39.19
N ARG A 126 1.72 -11.86 38.98
CA ARG A 126 1.75 -12.88 40.02
C ARG A 126 2.71 -12.52 41.15
N CYS A 127 3.94 -12.12 40.84
CA CYS A 127 4.91 -11.70 41.86
C CYS A 127 4.39 -10.49 42.64
N ARG A 128 3.76 -9.52 41.97
CA ARG A 128 3.16 -8.35 42.62
C ARG A 128 1.99 -8.73 43.54
N LYS A 129 1.12 -9.64 43.11
CA LYS A 129 -0.02 -10.13 43.91
C LYS A 129 0.42 -10.94 45.13
N LEU A 130 1.37 -11.86 44.97
CA LEU A 130 1.77 -12.79 46.02
C LEU A 130 2.82 -12.21 46.98
N TYR A 131 3.75 -11.41 46.47
CA TYR A 131 4.93 -10.98 47.22
C TYR A 131 5.08 -9.47 47.33
N LYS A 132 4.16 -8.68 46.75
CA LYS A 132 4.21 -7.21 46.71
C LYS A 132 5.47 -6.61 46.05
N ILE A 133 6.30 -7.44 45.42
CA ILE A 133 7.55 -7.07 44.76
C ILE A 133 7.61 -7.61 43.33
N GLY A 134 8.50 -7.06 42.50
CA GLY A 134 8.70 -7.52 41.13
C GLY A 134 9.54 -8.81 41.03
N PRO A 135 9.44 -9.56 39.91
CA PRO A 135 10.11 -10.86 39.75
C PRO A 135 11.64 -10.81 39.89
N ALA A 136 12.25 -9.66 39.60
CA ALA A 136 13.69 -9.46 39.73
C ALA A 136 14.22 -9.40 41.18
N TYR A 137 13.32 -9.37 42.18
CA TYR A 137 13.67 -9.23 43.60
C TYR A 137 13.09 -10.36 44.46
N VAL A 138 12.46 -11.35 43.85
CA VAL A 138 11.84 -12.47 44.57
C VAL A 138 12.92 -13.49 44.91
N GLU A 139 12.94 -13.97 46.16
CA GLU A 139 13.82 -15.05 46.59
C GLU A 139 13.54 -16.37 45.85
N TRP A 140 14.57 -17.21 45.74
CA TRP A 140 14.57 -18.42 44.92
C TRP A 140 13.33 -19.33 45.08
N PRO A 141 12.92 -19.79 46.28
CA PRO A 141 11.82 -20.75 46.37
C PRO A 141 10.48 -20.15 45.92
N LYS A 142 10.28 -18.86 46.24
CA LYS A 142 9.09 -18.09 45.87
C LYS A 142 9.04 -17.81 44.37
N PHE A 143 10.20 -17.48 43.79
CA PHE A 143 10.32 -17.20 42.37
C PHE A 143 10.11 -18.46 41.53
N TYR A 144 10.71 -19.59 41.92
CA TYR A 144 10.50 -20.87 41.27
C TYR A 144 9.01 -21.24 41.23
N LYS A 145 8.31 -21.12 42.37
CA LYS A 145 6.87 -21.38 42.45
C LYS A 145 6.05 -20.44 41.56
N ALA A 146 6.47 -19.19 41.42
CA ALA A 146 5.82 -18.24 40.52
C ALA A 146 6.01 -18.63 39.05
N ILE A 147 7.26 -18.93 38.67
CA ILE A 147 7.62 -19.31 37.30
C ILE A 147 6.97 -20.62 36.88
N MET A 148 7.06 -21.68 37.69
CA MET A 148 6.48 -22.97 37.33
C MET A 148 4.97 -22.91 37.13
N PHE A 149 4.30 -21.96 37.80
CA PHE A 149 2.89 -21.73 37.57
C PHE A 149 2.63 -20.94 36.28
N THR A 150 3.42 -19.90 35.99
CA THR A 150 3.24 -19.09 34.77
C THR A 150 3.68 -19.81 33.51
N LEU A 151 4.74 -20.61 33.63
CA LEU A 151 5.34 -21.41 32.57
C LEU A 151 4.89 -22.87 32.67
N HIS A 152 3.77 -23.14 33.34
CA HIS A 152 3.20 -24.48 33.36
C HIS A 152 2.89 -24.92 31.92
N PRO A 153 3.22 -26.16 31.53
CA PRO A 153 2.88 -26.76 30.25
C PRO A 153 1.54 -26.34 29.62
N GLU A 154 0.47 -26.42 30.40
CA GLU A 154 -0.88 -26.13 29.94
C GLU A 154 -1.11 -24.62 29.71
N LYS A 155 -0.47 -23.77 30.52
CA LYS A 155 -0.56 -22.31 30.38
C LYS A 155 0.24 -21.80 29.19
N ILE A 156 1.43 -22.37 28.96
CA ILE A 156 2.22 -22.09 27.76
C ILE A 156 1.45 -22.54 26.52
N SER A 157 0.87 -23.76 26.56
CA SER A 157 0.13 -24.30 25.41
C SER A 157 -1.09 -23.47 25.06
N SER A 158 -1.91 -23.11 26.07
CA SER A 158 -3.05 -22.23 25.87
C SER A 158 -2.63 -20.87 25.30
N ALA A 159 -1.63 -20.23 25.91
CA ALA A 159 -1.21 -18.90 25.47
C ALA A 159 -0.59 -18.92 24.07
N ALA A 160 0.23 -19.92 23.75
CA ALA A 160 0.88 -20.02 22.45
C ALA A 160 -0.10 -20.33 21.30
N CYS A 161 -1.17 -21.10 21.57
CA CYS A 161 -2.29 -21.25 20.64
C CYS A 161 -2.93 -19.89 20.30
N ASP A 162 -3.11 -19.01 21.28
CA ASP A 162 -3.69 -17.67 21.07
C ASP A 162 -2.80 -16.76 20.21
N PHE A 163 -1.51 -17.09 20.06
CA PHE A 163 -0.55 -16.38 19.21
C PHE A 163 -0.29 -17.09 17.86
N GLY A 164 -1.04 -18.15 17.54
CA GLY A 164 -0.96 -18.83 16.24
C GLY A 164 0.27 -19.73 16.06
N SER A 165 0.92 -20.14 17.17
CA SER A 165 2.03 -21.09 17.12
C SER A 165 1.57 -22.49 16.70
N SER A 166 2.43 -23.23 16.00
CA SER A 166 2.15 -24.62 15.65
C SER A 166 2.21 -25.55 16.87
N THR A 167 1.48 -26.67 16.82
CA THR A 167 1.48 -27.67 17.89
C THR A 167 2.89 -28.14 18.28
N GLN A 168 3.79 -28.30 17.30
CA GLN A 168 5.17 -28.73 17.56
C GLN A 168 5.97 -27.65 18.30
N GLU A 169 5.91 -26.39 17.85
CA GLU A 169 6.61 -25.28 18.51
C GLU A 169 6.16 -25.10 19.97
N ILE A 170 4.86 -25.30 20.23
CA ILE A 170 4.30 -25.28 21.57
C ILE A 170 4.93 -26.36 22.46
N TYR A 171 5.06 -27.59 21.95
CA TYR A 171 5.70 -28.68 22.68
C TYR A 171 7.19 -28.40 22.93
N ASP A 172 7.89 -27.85 21.94
CA ASP A 172 9.31 -27.51 22.05
C ASP A 172 9.53 -26.42 23.12
N PHE A 173 8.73 -25.35 23.12
CA PHE A 173 8.82 -24.28 24.12
C PHE A 173 8.60 -24.83 25.54
N LYS A 174 7.60 -25.69 25.70
CA LYS A 174 7.29 -26.36 26.96
C LYS A 174 8.46 -27.21 27.45
N LEU A 175 9.01 -28.07 26.58
CA LEU A 175 10.04 -29.03 26.96
C LEU A 175 11.35 -28.32 27.34
N GLU A 176 11.82 -27.40 26.50
CA GLU A 176 13.05 -26.62 26.75
C GLU A 176 12.95 -25.87 28.08
N THR A 177 11.82 -25.19 28.31
CA THR A 177 11.60 -24.35 29.50
C THR A 177 11.54 -25.20 30.77
N VAL A 178 10.72 -26.25 30.80
CA VAL A 178 10.54 -27.11 31.99
C VAL A 178 11.84 -27.81 32.37
N THR A 179 12.55 -28.34 31.38
CA THR A 179 13.83 -29.04 31.61
C THR A 179 14.84 -28.13 32.29
N ALA A 180 14.98 -26.91 31.77
CA ALA A 180 15.95 -25.95 32.26
C ALA A 180 15.62 -25.45 33.68
N PHE A 181 14.34 -25.22 33.99
CA PHE A 181 13.92 -24.84 35.35
C PHE A 181 14.05 -25.98 36.36
N ASN A 182 13.80 -27.23 35.96
CA ASN A 182 14.00 -28.39 36.84
C ASN A 182 15.49 -28.58 37.19
N GLN A 183 16.39 -28.41 36.21
CA GLN A 183 17.84 -28.46 36.46
C GLN A 183 18.28 -27.39 37.46
N LEU A 184 17.83 -26.14 37.26
CA LEU A 184 18.08 -25.04 38.20
C LEU A 184 17.56 -25.36 39.61
N LYS A 185 16.40 -26.03 39.70
CA LYS A 185 15.86 -26.43 41.00
C LYS A 185 16.74 -27.43 41.74
N VAL A 186 17.17 -28.47 41.05
CA VAL A 186 18.04 -29.50 41.63
C VAL A 186 19.34 -28.88 42.15
N GLN A 187 19.94 -27.96 41.40
CA GLN A 187 21.15 -27.24 41.83
C GLN A 187 20.93 -26.43 43.11
N LEU A 188 19.82 -25.71 43.20
CA LEU A 188 19.56 -24.81 44.33
C LEU A 188 19.06 -25.52 45.60
N GLU A 189 18.53 -26.73 45.46
CA GLU A 189 18.15 -27.61 46.59
C GLU A 189 19.27 -28.56 47.00
N ALA A 190 20.47 -28.44 46.42
CA ALA A 190 21.60 -29.30 46.77
C ALA A 190 21.92 -29.22 48.27
N ASP A 191 22.04 -30.39 48.88
CA ASP A 191 22.36 -30.56 50.30
C ASP A 191 23.82 -30.17 50.56
N THR A 192 23.98 -29.07 51.30
CA THR A 192 25.28 -28.46 51.58
C THR A 192 25.68 -28.58 53.04
N ASP A 193 24.90 -29.32 53.84
CA ASP A 193 25.12 -29.41 55.27
C ASP A 193 26.43 -30.14 55.55
N ASP A 194 27.24 -29.57 56.43
CA ASP A 194 28.49 -30.20 56.86
C ASP A 194 28.18 -31.36 57.82
N LEU A 195 29.05 -32.38 57.81
CA LEU A 195 28.92 -33.49 58.75
C LEU A 195 29.04 -32.98 60.19
N THR A 196 28.17 -33.48 61.06
CA THR A 196 28.34 -33.28 62.50
C THR A 196 29.54 -34.07 63.00
N GLU A 197 30.19 -33.60 64.06
CA GLU A 197 31.39 -34.25 64.63
C GLU A 197 31.11 -35.72 64.98
N GLU A 198 29.97 -36.03 65.60
CA GLU A 198 29.58 -37.40 65.95
C GLU A 198 29.44 -38.33 64.73
N VAL A 199 28.98 -37.81 63.59
CA VAL A 199 28.81 -38.60 62.35
C VAL A 199 30.15 -38.76 61.64
N ALA A 200 31.01 -37.74 61.69
CA ALA A 200 32.35 -37.80 61.10
C ALA A 200 33.23 -38.86 61.80
N ASP A 201 33.21 -38.91 63.13
CA ASP A 201 34.01 -39.84 63.95
C ASP A 201 33.60 -41.32 63.78
N GLY A 202 32.35 -41.56 63.36
CA GLY A 202 31.82 -42.91 63.11
C GLY A 202 32.14 -43.48 61.72
N LEU A 203 32.72 -42.68 60.81
CA LEU A 203 33.02 -43.09 59.44
C LEU A 203 34.46 -43.60 59.31
N SER A 204 34.66 -44.62 58.46
CA SER A 204 36.01 -44.94 57.98
C SER A 204 36.57 -43.80 57.14
N ASP A 205 37.90 -43.60 57.11
CA ASP A 205 38.57 -42.56 56.31
C ASP A 205 38.09 -42.52 54.85
N ALA A 206 37.92 -43.68 54.21
CA ALA A 206 37.45 -43.77 52.83
C ALA A 206 35.98 -43.35 52.65
N ALA A 207 35.14 -43.56 53.67
CA ALA A 207 33.73 -43.13 53.65
C ALA A 207 33.63 -41.62 53.93
N TYR A 208 34.42 -41.11 54.87
CA TYR A 208 34.53 -39.68 55.16
C TYR A 208 34.95 -38.88 53.92
N GLU A 209 36.00 -39.32 53.20
CA GLU A 209 36.44 -38.63 51.98
C GLU A 209 35.40 -38.65 50.86
N ARG A 210 34.63 -39.75 50.69
CA ARG A 210 33.54 -39.79 49.71
C ARG A 210 32.45 -38.78 50.05
N GLU A 211 32.10 -38.68 51.33
CA GLU A 211 31.04 -37.81 51.81
C GLU A 211 31.45 -36.34 51.73
N MET A 212 32.67 -35.99 52.13
CA MET A 212 33.22 -34.65 51.93
C MET A 212 33.28 -34.27 50.44
N ASN A 213 33.62 -35.21 49.55
CA ASN A 213 33.56 -34.97 48.11
C ASN A 213 32.12 -34.83 47.56
N ARG A 214 31.11 -35.45 48.19
CA ARG A 214 29.69 -35.20 47.90
C ARG A 214 29.32 -33.76 48.30
N ILE A 215 29.62 -33.34 49.53
CA ILE A 215 29.32 -31.99 50.06
C ILE A 215 30.03 -30.92 49.23
N ARG A 216 31.31 -31.08 48.89
CA ARG A 216 32.06 -30.15 48.01
C ARG A 216 31.43 -30.02 46.62
N ARG A 217 30.85 -31.10 46.06
CA ARG A 217 30.12 -31.05 44.79
C ARG A 217 28.80 -30.30 44.95
N ALA A 218 28.01 -30.64 45.96
CA ALA A 218 26.75 -29.96 46.24
C ALA A 218 26.92 -28.45 46.49
N LYS A 219 27.97 -28.04 47.22
CA LYS A 219 28.31 -26.62 47.42
C LYS A 219 28.63 -25.90 46.10
N ARG A 220 29.33 -26.56 45.17
CA ARG A 220 29.60 -26.02 43.82
C ARG A 220 28.31 -25.93 43.00
N ASP A 221 27.53 -27.00 42.95
CA ASP A 221 26.28 -27.05 42.19
C ASP A 221 25.30 -25.97 42.68
N LYS A 222 25.21 -25.75 44.00
CA LYS A 222 24.39 -24.68 44.59
C LYS A 222 24.87 -23.29 44.21
N ALA A 223 26.19 -23.04 44.27
CA ALA A 223 26.76 -21.76 43.85
C ALA A 223 26.53 -21.49 42.35
N GLU A 224 26.64 -22.51 41.50
CA GLU A 224 26.29 -22.42 40.06
C GLU A 224 24.80 -22.14 39.85
N GLY A 225 23.93 -22.78 40.63
CA GLY A 225 22.50 -22.52 40.64
C GLY A 225 22.17 -21.08 41.04
N GLU A 226 22.81 -20.56 42.10
CA GLU A 226 22.61 -19.17 42.58
C GLU A 226 23.07 -18.14 41.54
N ALA A 227 24.22 -18.38 40.91
CA ALA A 227 24.71 -17.55 39.81
C ALA A 227 23.75 -17.57 38.60
N THR A 228 23.26 -18.75 38.23
CA THR A 228 22.29 -18.93 37.13
C THR A 228 20.97 -18.24 37.44
N PHE A 229 20.50 -18.33 38.68
CA PHE A 229 19.30 -17.67 39.15
C PHE A 229 19.42 -16.14 39.10
N SER A 230 20.53 -15.59 39.60
CA SER A 230 20.81 -14.15 39.52
C SER A 230 20.87 -13.68 38.07
N HIS A 231 21.57 -14.43 37.21
CA HIS A 231 21.64 -14.15 35.78
C HIS A 231 20.26 -14.15 35.11
N LEU A 232 19.39 -15.08 35.47
CA LEU A 232 18.02 -15.14 34.97
C LEU A 232 17.20 -13.89 35.35
N GLN A 233 17.31 -13.42 36.60
CA GLN A 233 16.61 -12.21 37.04
C GLN A 233 17.01 -10.98 36.23
N ASP A 234 18.30 -10.86 35.89
CA ASP A 234 18.82 -9.80 35.03
C ASP A 234 18.38 -9.96 33.58
N GLN A 235 18.40 -11.19 33.05
CA GLN A 235 17.86 -11.48 31.72
C GLN A 235 16.39 -11.07 31.62
N LEU A 236 15.54 -11.46 32.56
CA LEU A 236 14.12 -11.08 32.58
C LEU A 236 13.94 -9.55 32.51
N ARG A 237 14.76 -8.79 33.24
CA ARG A 237 14.73 -7.33 33.23
C ARG A 237 15.13 -6.75 31.87
N MET A 238 16.21 -7.25 31.28
CA MET A 238 16.71 -6.80 29.98
C MET A 238 15.75 -7.13 28.85
N TYR A 239 15.29 -8.38 28.80
CA TYR A 239 14.42 -8.89 27.75
C TYR A 239 13.05 -8.24 27.78
N ARG A 240 12.53 -7.92 28.97
CA ARG A 240 11.31 -7.13 29.11
C ARG A 240 11.40 -5.80 28.36
N LYS A 241 12.46 -5.01 28.60
CA LYS A 241 12.64 -3.73 27.90
C LYS A 241 12.76 -3.92 26.37
N ARG A 242 13.45 -5.00 25.96
CA ARG A 242 13.66 -5.31 24.55
C ARG A 242 12.36 -5.69 23.83
N VAL A 243 11.53 -6.54 24.45
CA VAL A 243 10.25 -6.96 23.87
C VAL A 243 9.25 -5.82 23.86
N GLU A 244 9.15 -5.03 24.93
CA GLU A 244 8.31 -3.82 24.98
C GLU A 244 8.70 -2.84 23.86
N LYS A 245 10.00 -2.59 23.66
CA LYS A 245 10.50 -1.73 22.57
C LYS A 245 10.17 -2.30 21.19
N HIS A 246 10.31 -3.63 21.01
CA HIS A 246 10.01 -4.27 19.73
C HIS A 246 8.52 -4.17 19.40
N LEU A 247 7.64 -4.52 20.34
CA LEU A 247 6.19 -4.45 20.14
C LEU A 247 5.72 -3.02 19.90
N ALA A 248 6.23 -2.04 20.65
CA ALA A 248 5.93 -0.63 20.40
C ALA A 248 6.38 -0.18 18.99
N SER A 249 7.54 -0.67 18.52
CA SER A 249 8.02 -0.42 17.17
C SER A 249 7.09 -1.05 16.13
N VAL A 250 6.68 -2.32 16.29
CA VAL A 250 5.73 -3.01 15.41
C VAL A 250 4.42 -2.22 15.31
N SER A 251 3.83 -1.85 16.45
CA SER A 251 2.58 -1.09 16.49
C SER A 251 2.69 0.27 15.80
N LEU A 252 3.81 0.98 15.99
CA LEU A 252 4.05 2.25 15.31
C LEU A 252 4.16 2.07 13.78
N HIS A 253 4.83 1.02 13.32
CA HIS A 253 4.95 0.74 11.88
C HIS A 253 3.60 0.37 11.28
N ALA A 254 2.79 -0.43 11.98
CA ALA A 254 1.42 -0.75 11.57
C ALA A 254 0.55 0.50 11.44
N ALA A 255 0.59 1.40 12.44
CA ALA A 255 -0.15 2.66 12.41
C ALA A 255 0.30 3.57 11.25
N ASN A 256 1.63 3.68 11.03
CA ASN A 256 2.17 4.44 9.91
C ASN A 256 1.78 3.87 8.54
N PHE A 257 1.74 2.55 8.42
CA PHE A 257 1.29 1.88 7.20
C PHE A 257 -0.20 2.13 6.93
N GLN A 258 -1.04 2.00 7.96
CA GLN A 258 -2.47 2.31 7.86
C GLN A 258 -2.69 3.77 7.46
N ALA A 259 -1.99 4.72 8.08
CA ALA A 259 -2.09 6.14 7.71
C ALA A 259 -1.71 6.40 6.24
N LYS A 260 -0.72 5.67 5.70
CA LYS A 260 -0.40 5.74 4.26
C LYS A 260 -1.51 5.17 3.38
N GLN A 261 -2.13 4.06 3.79
CA GLN A 261 -3.28 3.48 3.08
C GLN A 261 -4.46 4.43 3.06
N GLU A 262 -4.81 5.03 4.21
CA GLU A 262 -5.90 6.00 4.31
C GLU A 262 -5.64 7.23 3.43
N LYS A 263 -4.41 7.74 3.42
CA LYS A 263 -4.03 8.86 2.54
C LYS A 263 -4.14 8.50 1.05
N ALA A 264 -3.68 7.32 0.66
CA ALA A 264 -3.76 6.84 -0.71
C ALA A 264 -5.22 6.61 -1.15
N GLN A 265 -6.06 6.10 -0.23
CA GLN A 265 -7.48 5.91 -0.45
C GLN A 265 -8.20 7.26 -0.61
N ALA A 266 -7.92 8.24 0.25
CA ALA A 266 -8.51 9.57 0.17
C ALA A 266 -8.19 10.27 -1.17
N LEU A 267 -6.95 10.17 -1.65
CA LEU A 267 -6.55 10.71 -2.97
C LEU A 267 -7.31 10.03 -4.11
N ARG A 268 -7.49 8.70 -4.05
CA ARG A 268 -8.28 7.98 -5.05
C ARG A 268 -9.74 8.42 -5.02
N ASP A 269 -10.32 8.55 -3.83
CA ASP A 269 -11.72 8.94 -3.67
C ASP A 269 -11.97 10.36 -4.20
N GLU A 270 -11.03 11.28 -4.01
CA GLU A 270 -11.08 12.62 -4.59
C GLU A 270 -11.10 12.58 -6.13
N GLU A 271 -10.22 11.79 -6.75
CA GLU A 271 -10.17 11.62 -8.22
C GLU A 271 -11.43 10.91 -8.76
N LEU A 272 -11.92 9.88 -8.07
CA LEU A 272 -13.19 9.22 -8.42
C LEU A 272 -14.36 10.19 -8.31
N ALA A 273 -14.39 11.07 -7.31
CA ALA A 273 -15.42 12.09 -7.17
C ALA A 273 -15.38 13.11 -8.33
N LYS A 274 -14.18 13.55 -8.75
CA LYS A 274 -14.00 14.41 -9.93
C LYS A 274 -14.55 13.74 -11.20
N LEU A 275 -14.20 12.47 -11.44
CA LEU A 275 -14.68 11.72 -12.60
C LEU A 275 -16.21 11.52 -12.58
N LYS A 276 -16.79 11.15 -11.43
CA LYS A 276 -18.25 11.03 -11.26
C LYS A 276 -18.95 12.34 -11.58
N LYS A 277 -18.44 13.47 -11.08
CA LYS A 277 -19.01 14.79 -11.36
C LYS A 277 -18.98 15.12 -12.86
N VAL A 278 -17.87 14.83 -13.55
CA VAL A 278 -17.78 15.02 -15.00
C VAL A 278 -18.82 14.18 -15.74
N ILE A 279 -19.01 12.92 -15.35
CA ILE A 279 -20.01 12.02 -15.95
C ILE A 279 -21.43 12.55 -15.71
N GLU A 280 -21.74 12.95 -14.48
CA GLU A 280 -23.03 13.55 -14.09
C GLU A 280 -23.32 14.85 -14.87
N GLU A 281 -22.31 15.67 -15.12
CA GLU A 281 -22.44 16.86 -15.97
C GLU A 281 -22.80 16.51 -17.43
N PHE A 282 -22.45 15.34 -17.93
CA PHE A 282 -22.90 14.86 -19.25
C PHE A 282 -24.32 14.30 -19.18
N GLU A 283 -24.61 13.48 -18.17
CA GLU A 283 -25.91 12.83 -17.98
C GLU A 283 -27.05 13.83 -17.68
N SER A 284 -26.76 14.91 -16.95
CA SER A 284 -27.71 16.01 -16.71
C SER A 284 -28.13 16.76 -17.97
N LYS A 285 -27.36 16.64 -19.07
CA LYS A 285 -27.67 17.29 -20.36
C LYS A 285 -28.50 16.39 -21.29
N GLY A 286 -28.79 15.15 -20.89
CA GLY A 286 -29.64 14.20 -21.60
C GLY A 286 -29.01 12.81 -21.74
N PRO A 287 -29.70 11.88 -22.44
CA PRO A 287 -29.23 10.53 -22.65
C PRO A 287 -27.82 10.48 -23.30
N CYS A 288 -26.96 9.63 -22.78
CA CYS A 288 -25.55 9.52 -23.20
C CYS A 288 -24.97 8.11 -22.98
N ALA A 289 -25.80 7.06 -23.00
CA ALA A 289 -25.30 5.71 -22.88
C ALA A 289 -24.55 5.31 -24.16
N THR A 290 -25.08 5.69 -25.33
CA THR A 290 -24.47 5.46 -26.64
C THR A 290 -24.15 6.77 -27.37
N TYR A 291 -23.29 6.69 -28.40
CA TYR A 291 -22.96 7.87 -29.22
C TYR A 291 -24.19 8.44 -29.94
N ASP A 292 -25.07 7.57 -30.43
CA ASP A 292 -26.28 7.98 -31.16
C ASP A 292 -27.25 8.72 -30.26
N GLU A 293 -27.51 8.22 -29.05
CA GLU A 293 -28.30 8.92 -28.02
C GLU A 293 -27.69 10.29 -27.67
N PHE A 294 -26.37 10.33 -27.47
CA PHE A 294 -25.67 11.56 -27.14
C PHE A 294 -25.76 12.60 -28.27
N LYS A 295 -25.61 12.13 -29.51
CA LYS A 295 -25.73 12.95 -30.73
C LYS A 295 -27.15 13.50 -30.87
N GLU A 296 -28.16 12.69 -30.61
CA GLU A 296 -29.56 13.09 -30.67
C GLU A 296 -29.89 14.13 -29.60
N SER A 297 -29.44 13.93 -28.36
CA SER A 297 -29.58 14.91 -27.27
C SER A 297 -28.93 16.27 -27.61
N GLU A 298 -27.70 16.26 -28.16
CA GLU A 298 -27.02 17.50 -28.57
C GLU A 298 -27.72 18.18 -29.76
N ASN A 299 -28.29 17.41 -30.69
CA ASN A 299 -29.09 17.93 -31.79
C ASN A 299 -30.37 18.62 -31.28
N GLN A 300 -31.09 17.99 -30.35
CA GLN A 300 -32.28 18.58 -29.72
C GLN A 300 -31.95 19.88 -28.98
N ARG A 301 -30.81 19.92 -28.28
CA ARG A 301 -30.33 21.16 -27.64
C ARG A 301 -29.99 22.24 -28.66
N ARG A 302 -29.37 21.88 -29.79
CA ARG A 302 -29.08 22.82 -30.88
C ARG A 302 -30.36 23.40 -31.51
N SER A 303 -31.42 22.60 -31.65
CA SER A 303 -32.71 23.09 -32.17
C SER A 303 -33.48 23.96 -31.18
N ASN A 304 -33.25 23.77 -29.87
CA ASN A 304 -33.93 24.54 -28.81
C ASN A 304 -33.27 25.90 -28.51
N VAL A 305 -32.06 26.18 -29.01
CA VAL A 305 -31.46 27.52 -28.94
C VAL A 305 -32.16 28.41 -29.95
N GLN A 306 -33.11 29.25 -29.49
CA GLN A 306 -33.74 30.27 -30.32
C GLN A 306 -32.67 31.17 -30.97
N PRO A 307 -32.84 31.57 -32.24
CA PRO A 307 -31.97 32.56 -32.83
C PRO A 307 -32.17 33.89 -32.08
N VAL A 308 -31.10 34.42 -31.50
CA VAL A 308 -31.06 35.82 -31.08
C VAL A 308 -31.37 36.63 -32.33
N GLN A 309 -32.54 37.29 -32.33
CA GLN A 309 -32.95 38.20 -33.39
C GLN A 309 -31.93 39.35 -33.41
N GLU A 310 -31.22 39.49 -34.54
CA GLU A 310 -30.44 40.68 -34.89
C GLU A 310 -31.39 41.84 -35.23
#